data_AF-A0A947DH56-F1
#
_entry.id   AF-A0A947DH56-F1
#
_cell.length_a   1.000
_cell.length_b   1.000
_cell.length_c   1.000
_cell.angle_alpha   90.00
_cell.angle_beta   90.00
_cell.angle_gamma   90.00
#
_symmetry.space_group_name_H-M   'P 1'
#
loop_
_entity.id
_entity.type
_entity.pdbx_description
1 polymer ?
#
loop_
_entity_poly.entity_id
_entity_poly.type
_entity_poly.pdbx_seq_one_letter_code
_entity_poly.pdbx_strand_id
1 'polypeptide(L)'
;MSDAAPHNPDGKPLTVDQALININQVADKGLRYYAAWWLGKMRSNQPEAVDALLLALEDATDRSPDGGYPLRRNAARALGKIGQNDTRVVPALVTCLGCDDYYVRETAAQALESLNDSAAVPALVALLDGSVEAAVQVPGKPHLVQPYNAILEALGTLADGEVVPIIEPFLGHEVPQVRNAAARAMYQITEEAQYAERLVTVLSHDQLQLRRAALMDLGAIGYLAGADAIANTLAENSMKLIALKGVLEHQLTDQAGQNQAEQQPVSLSADSRRVMTLMDGLL
;
A
#
# COMPACT_ATOMS: atom_id res chain seq x y z
N MET A 1 -2.32 -8.04 -6.28
CA MET A 1 -3.44 -9.03 -6.28
C MET A 1 -4.76 -8.31 -6.54
N SER A 2 -5.69 -8.93 -7.28
CA SER A 2 -6.99 -8.34 -7.65
C SER A 2 -7.86 -8.07 -6.41
N ASP A 3 -8.46 -6.87 -6.31
CA ASP A 3 -9.51 -6.54 -5.32
C ASP A 3 -10.90 -7.09 -5.75
N ALA A 4 -10.93 -8.07 -6.66
CA ALA A 4 -12.15 -8.74 -7.07
C ALA A 4 -12.83 -9.39 -5.87
N ALA A 5 -14.15 -9.22 -5.78
CA ALA A 5 -14.95 -9.81 -4.73
C ALA A 5 -14.76 -11.35 -4.75
N PRO A 6 -14.40 -11.97 -3.61
CA PRO A 6 -14.41 -13.42 -3.52
C PRO A 6 -15.84 -13.94 -3.73
N HIS A 7 -15.96 -15.18 -4.18
CA HIS A 7 -17.27 -15.78 -4.42
C HIS A 7 -18.06 -15.83 -3.11
N ASN A 8 -19.20 -15.14 -3.08
CA ASN A 8 -20.20 -15.29 -2.03
C ASN A 8 -21.15 -16.42 -2.43
N PRO A 9 -21.10 -17.58 -1.76
CA PRO A 9 -21.95 -18.72 -2.12
C PRO A 9 -23.45 -18.42 -1.98
N ASP A 10 -23.84 -17.44 -1.15
CA ASP A 10 -25.24 -17.12 -0.86
C ASP A 10 -25.82 -15.98 -1.72
N GLY A 11 -24.98 -15.27 -2.49
CA GLY A 11 -25.38 -14.17 -3.37
C GLY A 11 -26.02 -12.93 -2.70
N LYS A 12 -26.26 -12.97 -1.38
CA LYS A 12 -26.83 -11.87 -0.59
C LYS A 12 -25.72 -11.03 0.05
N PRO A 13 -25.85 -9.68 0.11
CA PRO A 13 -24.92 -8.85 0.86
C PRO A 13 -24.84 -9.31 2.33
N LEU A 14 -23.63 -9.47 2.86
CA LEU A 14 -23.46 -9.74 4.29
C LEU A 14 -23.89 -8.53 5.12
N THR A 15 -24.36 -8.79 6.34
CA THR A 15 -24.38 -7.81 7.43
C THR A 15 -23.09 -7.96 8.23
N VAL A 16 -22.78 -6.99 9.11
CA VAL A 16 -21.62 -7.11 10.00
C VAL A 16 -21.76 -8.34 10.90
N ASP A 17 -22.94 -8.56 11.49
CA ASP A 17 -23.20 -9.74 12.32
C ASP A 17 -22.94 -11.05 11.57
N GLN A 18 -23.38 -11.14 10.30
CA GLN A 18 -23.13 -12.33 9.50
C GLN A 18 -21.65 -12.49 9.15
N ALA A 19 -20.93 -11.40 8.90
CA ALA A 19 -19.49 -11.45 8.68
C ALA A 19 -18.77 -11.93 9.96
N LEU A 20 -19.17 -11.46 11.14
CA LEU A 20 -18.62 -11.91 12.43
C LEU A 20 -18.92 -13.39 12.70
N ILE A 21 -20.11 -13.88 12.36
CA ILE A 21 -20.43 -15.31 12.43
C ILE A 21 -19.53 -16.10 11.47
N ASN A 22 -19.41 -15.64 10.24
CA ASN A 22 -18.70 -16.34 9.17
C ASN A 22 -17.19 -16.41 9.39
N ILE A 23 -16.56 -15.39 9.98
CA ILE A 23 -15.11 -15.38 10.24
C ILE A 23 -14.71 -16.26 11.43
N ASN A 24 -15.58 -16.39 12.43
CA ASN A 24 -15.31 -17.09 13.69
C ASN A 24 -15.64 -18.60 13.66
N GLN A 25 -16.40 -19.07 12.67
CA GLN A 25 -16.63 -20.50 12.49
C GLN A 25 -15.42 -21.20 11.86
N VAL A 26 -15.36 -22.54 11.91
CA VAL A 26 -14.21 -23.35 11.44
C VAL A 26 -14.53 -24.30 10.27
N ALA A 27 -15.80 -24.45 9.92
CA ALA A 27 -16.28 -25.41 8.93
C ALA A 27 -16.00 -24.97 7.48
N ASP A 28 -16.24 -23.69 7.15
CA ASP A 28 -16.14 -23.18 5.79
C ASP A 28 -15.05 -22.10 5.68
N LYS A 29 -13.90 -22.49 5.14
CA LYS A 29 -12.75 -21.59 4.93
C LYS A 29 -13.07 -20.47 3.94
N GLY A 30 -13.91 -20.74 2.93
CA GLY A 30 -14.32 -19.77 1.93
C GLY A 30 -15.16 -18.65 2.54
N LEU A 31 -16.11 -19.00 3.43
CA LEU A 31 -16.89 -18.02 4.16
C LEU A 31 -16.05 -17.17 5.12
N ARG A 32 -15.06 -17.76 5.79
CA ARG A 32 -14.13 -16.99 6.65
C ARG A 32 -13.32 -16.00 5.82
N TYR A 33 -12.75 -16.47 4.71
CA TYR A 33 -11.99 -15.65 3.77
C TYR A 33 -12.83 -14.49 3.23
N TYR A 34 -14.07 -14.76 2.81
CA TYR A 34 -14.99 -13.75 2.29
C TYR A 34 -15.41 -12.75 3.37
N ALA A 35 -15.66 -13.20 4.60
CA ALA A 35 -15.99 -12.34 5.73
C ALA A 35 -14.86 -11.37 6.06
N ALA A 36 -13.61 -11.85 6.15
CA ALA A 36 -12.45 -10.99 6.39
C ALA A 36 -12.28 -9.93 5.28
N TRP A 37 -12.43 -10.33 4.00
CA TRP A 37 -12.43 -9.38 2.88
C TRP A 37 -13.56 -8.35 3.00
N TRP A 38 -14.78 -8.80 3.32
CA TRP A 38 -15.96 -7.94 3.40
C TRP A 38 -15.82 -6.90 4.51
N LEU A 39 -15.36 -7.28 5.71
CA LEU A 39 -15.13 -6.37 6.83
C LEU A 39 -14.18 -5.23 6.44
N GLY A 40 -13.06 -5.56 5.78
CA GLY A 40 -12.12 -4.56 5.27
C GLY A 40 -12.69 -3.71 4.13
N LYS A 41 -13.44 -4.30 3.20
CA LYS A 41 -14.03 -3.59 2.06
C LYS A 41 -15.09 -2.57 2.49
N MET A 42 -15.92 -2.95 3.45
CA MET A 42 -17.00 -2.12 3.99
C MET A 42 -16.55 -1.16 5.08
N ARG A 43 -15.25 -1.19 5.44
CA ARG A 43 -14.66 -0.38 6.51
C ARG A 43 -15.37 -0.56 7.85
N SER A 44 -15.76 -1.79 8.17
CA SER A 44 -16.45 -2.14 9.42
C SER A 44 -15.46 -2.14 10.59
N ASN A 45 -15.22 -0.97 11.19
CA ASN A 45 -14.16 -0.72 12.19
C ASN A 45 -14.62 -0.84 13.66
N GLN A 46 -15.75 -1.50 13.92
CA GLN A 46 -16.20 -1.78 15.28
C GLN A 46 -15.24 -2.75 16.00
N PRO A 47 -15.10 -2.67 17.34
CA PRO A 47 -14.12 -3.46 18.10
C PRO A 47 -14.19 -4.96 17.83
N GLU A 48 -15.39 -5.53 17.70
CA GLU A 48 -15.60 -6.96 17.47
C GLU A 48 -15.08 -7.41 16.10
N ALA A 49 -15.13 -6.53 15.09
CA ALA A 49 -14.57 -6.81 13.78
C ALA A 49 -13.04 -6.80 13.81
N VAL A 50 -12.45 -5.84 14.54
CA VAL A 50 -11.00 -5.78 14.76
C VAL A 50 -10.53 -7.01 15.54
N ASP A 51 -11.22 -7.37 16.64
CA ASP A 51 -10.92 -8.57 17.43
C ASP A 51 -10.95 -9.85 16.59
N ALA A 52 -11.99 -10.03 15.78
CA ALA A 52 -12.13 -11.19 14.91
C ALA A 52 -11.01 -11.26 13.85
N LEU A 53 -10.60 -10.12 13.30
CA LEU A 53 -9.51 -10.05 12.33
C LEU A 53 -8.14 -10.26 12.96
N LEU A 54 -7.91 -9.77 14.18
CA LEU A 54 -6.69 -10.06 14.95
C LEU A 54 -6.56 -11.56 15.20
N LEU A 55 -7.65 -12.22 15.61
CA LEU A 55 -7.67 -13.68 15.76
C LEU A 55 -7.41 -14.40 14.42
N ALA A 56 -7.94 -13.86 13.31
CA ALA A 56 -7.74 -14.42 11.99
C ALA A 56 -6.28 -14.32 11.47
N LEU A 57 -5.45 -13.41 12.00
CA LEU A 57 -4.01 -13.38 11.73
C LEU A 57 -3.27 -14.61 12.28
N GLU A 58 -3.84 -15.28 13.28
CA GLU A 58 -3.26 -16.46 13.91
C GLU A 58 -3.71 -17.77 13.25
N ASP A 59 -4.63 -17.71 12.27
CA ASP A 59 -5.26 -18.91 11.71
C ASP A 59 -4.23 -19.88 11.10
N ALA A 60 -4.19 -21.10 11.60
CA ALA A 60 -3.32 -22.16 11.07
C ALA A 60 -4.07 -23.17 10.18
N THR A 61 -5.38 -22.99 10.01
CA THR A 61 -6.28 -24.01 9.48
C THR A 61 -6.58 -23.85 8.00
N ASP A 62 -6.63 -22.61 7.53
CA ASP A 62 -6.81 -22.27 6.13
C ASP A 62 -5.45 -22.24 5.42
N ARG A 63 -5.23 -23.27 4.60
CA ARG A 63 -3.96 -23.49 3.90
C ARG A 63 -4.22 -23.67 2.41
N SER A 64 -3.52 -22.87 1.60
CA SER A 64 -3.55 -23.03 0.15
C SER A 64 -2.59 -24.16 -0.31
N PRO A 65 -2.76 -24.73 -1.51
CA PRO A 65 -1.92 -25.82 -2.01
C PRO A 65 -0.42 -25.52 -2.07
N ASP A 66 -0.05 -24.24 -2.17
CA ASP A 66 1.33 -23.75 -2.15
C ASP A 66 1.87 -23.52 -0.73
N GLY A 67 1.12 -23.90 0.31
CA GLY A 67 1.50 -23.79 1.73
C GLY A 67 1.15 -22.46 2.38
N GLY A 68 0.49 -21.54 1.67
CA GLY A 68 0.12 -20.22 2.17
C GLY A 68 -1.04 -20.20 3.18
N TYR A 69 -1.35 -19.00 3.70
CA TYR A 69 -2.40 -18.72 4.67
C TYR A 69 -3.41 -17.69 4.13
N PRO A 70 -4.41 -18.10 3.31
CA PRO A 70 -5.32 -17.16 2.66
C PRO A 70 -6.10 -16.26 3.62
N LEU A 71 -6.60 -16.82 4.73
CA LEU A 71 -7.29 -16.03 5.75
C LEU A 71 -6.38 -14.99 6.41
N ARG A 72 -5.13 -15.33 6.74
CA ARG A 72 -4.16 -14.37 7.32
C ARG A 72 -3.88 -13.20 6.37
N ARG A 73 -3.67 -13.49 5.08
CA ARG A 73 -3.49 -12.46 4.05
C ARG A 73 -4.68 -11.50 4.04
N ASN A 74 -5.90 -12.03 4.02
CA ASN A 74 -7.10 -11.19 4.03
C ASN A 74 -7.27 -10.40 5.32
N ALA A 75 -6.99 -11.02 6.46
CA ALA A 75 -7.10 -10.38 7.75
C ALA A 75 -6.12 -9.19 7.86
N ALA A 76 -4.86 -9.38 7.48
CA ALA A 76 -3.87 -8.30 7.45
C ALA A 76 -4.32 -7.14 6.55
N ARG A 77 -4.82 -7.45 5.34
CA ARG A 77 -5.34 -6.44 4.41
C ARG A 77 -6.54 -5.68 4.96
N ALA A 78 -7.45 -6.37 5.65
CA ALA A 78 -8.61 -5.74 6.25
C ALA A 78 -8.21 -4.83 7.41
N LEU A 79 -7.32 -5.28 8.28
CA LEU A 79 -6.79 -4.51 9.40
C LEU A 79 -6.08 -3.23 8.95
N GLY A 80 -5.30 -3.27 7.86
CA GLY A 80 -4.72 -2.05 7.29
C GLY A 80 -5.75 -0.99 6.86
N LYS A 81 -7.00 -1.39 6.59
CA LYS A 81 -8.09 -0.47 6.20
C LYS A 81 -8.88 0.07 7.39
N ILE A 82 -8.97 -0.67 8.50
CA ILE A 82 -9.92 -0.37 9.60
C ILE A 82 -9.27 -0.24 10.98
N GLY A 83 -7.99 -0.59 11.12
CA GLY A 83 -7.31 -0.76 12.40
C GLY A 83 -6.68 0.50 12.98
N GLN A 84 -6.89 1.68 12.38
CA GLN A 84 -6.19 2.92 12.73
C GLN A 84 -6.38 3.35 14.20
N ASN A 85 -7.48 2.97 14.83
CA ASN A 85 -7.83 3.35 16.19
C ASN A 85 -7.51 2.28 17.25
N ASP A 86 -6.93 1.14 16.86
CA ASP A 86 -6.64 0.03 17.76
C ASP A 86 -5.14 -0.25 17.85
N THR A 87 -4.57 0.11 19.01
CA THR A 87 -3.13 -0.03 19.31
C THR A 87 -2.58 -1.46 19.23
N ARG A 88 -3.44 -2.48 19.22
CA ARG A 88 -3.03 -3.89 19.10
C ARG A 88 -2.70 -4.29 17.65
N VAL A 89 -3.18 -3.52 16.67
CA VAL A 89 -3.10 -3.89 15.25
C VAL A 89 -1.66 -3.82 14.73
N VAL A 90 -0.93 -2.75 15.04
CA VAL A 90 0.46 -2.58 14.57
C VAL A 90 1.37 -3.69 15.11
N PRO A 91 1.40 -4.02 16.42
CA PRO A 91 2.17 -5.17 16.93
C PRO A 91 1.80 -6.51 16.27
N ALA A 92 0.52 -6.74 16.00
CA ALA A 92 0.06 -7.99 15.37
C ALA A 92 0.54 -8.09 13.90
N LEU A 93 0.49 -6.98 13.14
CA LEU A 93 1.02 -6.92 11.78
C LEU A 93 2.55 -7.01 11.75
N VAL A 94 3.25 -6.41 12.71
CA VAL A 94 4.71 -6.57 12.88
C VAL A 94 5.06 -8.05 13.09
N THR A 95 4.26 -8.79 13.86
CA THR A 95 4.45 -10.25 14.01
C THR A 95 4.27 -10.99 12.67
N CYS A 96 3.33 -10.54 11.82
CA CYS A 96 3.09 -11.12 10.50
C CYS A 96 4.23 -10.91 9.50
N LEU A 97 5.11 -9.91 9.72
CA LEU A 97 6.33 -9.73 8.92
C LEU A 97 7.31 -10.91 9.06
N GLY A 98 7.20 -11.71 10.13
CA GLY A 98 7.98 -12.94 10.32
C GLY A 98 7.31 -14.22 9.80
N CYS A 99 6.17 -14.12 9.10
CA CYS A 99 5.44 -15.30 8.63
C CYS A 99 6.19 -16.03 7.49
N ASP A 100 6.17 -17.36 7.47
CA ASP A 100 6.74 -18.16 6.37
C ASP A 100 6.11 -17.84 5.00
N ASP A 101 4.83 -17.49 4.98
CA ASP A 101 4.12 -17.13 3.76
C ASP A 101 4.48 -15.71 3.30
N TYR A 102 5.18 -15.65 2.16
CA TYR A 102 5.57 -14.40 1.49
C TYR A 102 4.41 -13.40 1.37
N TYR A 103 3.23 -13.88 1.00
CA TYR A 103 2.09 -12.99 0.75
C TYR A 103 1.46 -12.46 2.05
N VAL A 104 1.66 -13.14 3.18
CA VAL A 104 1.32 -12.59 4.50
C VAL A 104 2.27 -11.47 4.85
N ARG A 105 3.59 -11.66 4.65
CA ARG A 105 4.58 -10.59 4.86
C ARG A 105 4.31 -9.37 3.98
N GLU A 106 4.04 -9.59 2.70
CA GLU A 106 3.71 -8.53 1.72
C GLU A 106 2.50 -7.73 2.18
N THR A 107 1.43 -8.42 2.54
CA THR A 107 0.19 -7.77 2.94
C THR A 107 0.34 -7.06 4.29
N ALA A 108 1.14 -7.60 5.21
CA ALA A 108 1.45 -6.96 6.47
C ALA A 108 2.23 -5.65 6.26
N ALA A 109 3.24 -5.63 5.41
CA ALA A 109 3.98 -4.40 5.08
C ALA A 109 3.06 -3.32 4.48
N GLN A 110 2.20 -3.69 3.52
CA GLN A 110 1.21 -2.77 2.93
C GLN A 110 0.19 -2.26 3.96
N ALA A 111 -0.24 -3.12 4.88
CA ALA A 111 -1.16 -2.73 5.95
C ALA A 111 -0.49 -1.76 6.93
N LEU A 112 0.78 -1.99 7.28
CA LEU A 112 1.57 -1.11 8.13
C LEU A 112 1.79 0.27 7.49
N GLU A 113 2.08 0.32 6.19
CA GLU A 113 2.09 1.59 5.44
C GLU A 113 0.74 2.33 5.55
N SER A 114 -0.36 1.61 5.34
CA SER A 114 -1.72 2.19 5.36
C SER A 114 -2.14 2.71 6.74
N LEU A 115 -1.59 2.13 7.82
CA LEU A 115 -1.84 2.56 9.20
C LEU A 115 -1.02 3.78 9.60
N ASN A 116 0.07 4.05 8.88
CA ASN A 116 0.94 5.21 9.09
C ASN A 116 1.48 5.34 10.53
N ASP A 117 1.92 4.21 11.12
CA ASP A 117 2.50 4.17 12.47
C ASP A 117 3.99 3.79 12.40
N SER A 118 4.85 4.73 12.82
CA SER A 118 6.31 4.58 12.77
C SER A 118 6.86 3.52 13.72
N ALA A 119 6.06 2.98 14.65
CA ALA A 119 6.45 1.86 15.50
C ALA A 119 6.82 0.59 14.70
N ALA A 120 6.40 0.49 13.43
CA ALA A 120 6.74 -0.60 12.53
C ALA A 120 8.14 -0.50 11.89
N VAL A 121 8.76 0.69 11.89
CA VAL A 121 10.01 0.97 11.16
C VAL A 121 11.14 -0.01 11.52
N PRO A 122 11.44 -0.30 12.80
CA PRO A 122 12.54 -1.22 13.14
C PRO A 122 12.35 -2.63 12.55
N ALA A 123 11.11 -3.13 12.54
CA ALA A 123 10.81 -4.45 11.99
C ALA A 123 10.88 -4.48 10.45
N LEU A 124 10.47 -3.39 9.79
CA LEU A 124 10.58 -3.25 8.34
C LEU A 124 12.05 -3.15 7.90
N VAL A 125 12.88 -2.38 8.63
CA VAL A 125 14.32 -2.27 8.36
C VAL A 125 15.02 -3.62 8.46
N ALA A 126 14.68 -4.44 9.48
CA ALA A 126 15.28 -5.77 9.65
C ALA A 126 15.01 -6.71 8.45
N LEU A 127 13.95 -6.50 7.67
CA LEU A 127 13.69 -7.29 6.46
C LEU A 127 14.57 -6.89 5.26
N LEU A 128 15.28 -5.77 5.35
CA LEU A 128 16.28 -5.34 4.37
C LEU A 128 17.70 -5.80 4.72
N ASP A 129 17.87 -6.58 5.81
CA ASP A 129 19.16 -7.15 6.20
C ASP A 129 19.78 -7.96 5.06
N GLY A 130 21.09 -7.83 4.89
CA GLY A 130 21.83 -8.43 3.78
C GLY A 130 21.76 -7.64 2.47
N SER A 131 21.13 -6.46 2.46
CA SER A 131 21.18 -5.49 1.36
C SER A 131 20.62 -6.06 0.05
N VAL A 132 20.90 -5.40 -1.08
CA VAL A 132 20.56 -5.80 -2.44
C VAL A 132 21.05 -7.21 -2.76
N GLU A 133 22.17 -7.64 -2.19
CA GLU A 133 22.76 -8.97 -2.38
C GLU A 133 21.85 -10.09 -1.87
N ALA A 134 21.09 -9.84 -0.80
CA ALA A 134 20.11 -10.79 -0.27
C ALA A 134 18.79 -10.79 -1.05
N ALA A 135 18.52 -9.77 -1.87
CA ALA A 135 17.27 -9.57 -2.57
C ALA A 135 17.13 -10.44 -3.85
N VAL A 136 17.27 -11.75 -3.67
CA VAL A 136 17.28 -12.72 -4.77
C VAL A 136 15.90 -13.36 -5.00
N GLN A 137 15.68 -13.87 -6.21
CA GLN A 137 14.50 -14.67 -6.52
C GLN A 137 14.51 -16.01 -5.81
N VAL A 138 13.34 -16.43 -5.34
CA VAL A 138 13.16 -17.79 -4.84
C VAL A 138 12.96 -18.73 -6.04
N PRO A 139 13.78 -19.79 -6.21
CA PRO A 139 13.66 -20.70 -7.34
C PRO A 139 12.24 -21.26 -7.51
N GLY A 140 11.69 -21.11 -8.72
CA GLY A 140 10.35 -21.60 -9.07
C GLY A 140 9.19 -20.80 -8.48
N LYS A 141 9.45 -19.64 -7.86
CA LYS A 141 8.42 -18.73 -7.33
C LYS A 141 8.44 -17.40 -8.08
N PRO A 142 7.27 -16.72 -8.22
CA PRO A 142 7.17 -15.45 -8.94
C PRO A 142 7.59 -14.24 -8.08
N HIS A 143 8.36 -14.45 -7.02
CA HIS A 143 8.66 -13.43 -6.01
C HIS A 143 10.08 -13.57 -5.45
N LEU A 144 10.57 -12.50 -4.85
CA LEU A 144 11.85 -12.47 -4.14
C LEU A 144 11.73 -13.15 -2.77
N VAL A 145 12.84 -13.27 -2.06
CA VAL A 145 12.86 -13.80 -0.68
C VAL A 145 12.04 -12.93 0.28
N GLN A 146 11.97 -11.63 0.05
CA GLN A 146 11.16 -10.67 0.80
C GLN A 146 10.33 -9.78 -0.13
N PRO A 147 9.20 -9.24 0.33
CA PRO A 147 8.39 -8.29 -0.44
C PRO A 147 9.03 -6.89 -0.43
N TYR A 148 10.23 -6.79 -1.01
CA TYR A 148 11.07 -5.59 -0.94
C TYR A 148 10.34 -4.31 -1.39
N ASN A 149 9.52 -4.38 -2.45
CA ASN A 149 8.77 -3.20 -2.89
C ASN A 149 7.81 -2.69 -1.80
N ALA A 150 7.02 -3.57 -1.16
CA ALA A 150 6.11 -3.18 -0.09
C ALA A 150 6.85 -2.70 1.17
N ILE A 151 8.01 -3.28 1.47
CA ILE A 151 8.84 -2.86 2.62
C ILE A 151 9.40 -1.46 2.37
N LEU A 152 9.98 -1.22 1.18
CA LEU A 152 10.54 0.08 0.80
C LEU A 152 9.44 1.15 0.73
N GLU A 153 8.28 0.82 0.15
CA GLU A 153 7.11 1.69 0.11
C GLU A 153 6.65 2.07 1.54
N ALA A 154 6.57 1.11 2.46
CA ALA A 154 6.24 1.37 3.85
C ALA A 154 7.29 2.25 4.54
N LEU A 155 8.58 1.97 4.36
CA LEU A 155 9.65 2.77 4.95
C LEU A 155 9.65 4.22 4.44
N GLY A 156 9.39 4.43 3.15
CA GLY A 156 9.24 5.76 2.57
C GLY A 156 8.16 6.61 3.23
N THR A 157 7.04 5.97 3.60
CA THR A 157 5.93 6.63 4.28
C THR A 157 6.16 6.82 5.78
N LEU A 158 6.83 5.86 6.43
CA LEU A 158 6.88 5.76 7.90
C LEU A 158 8.17 6.28 8.55
N ALA A 159 9.28 6.28 7.83
CA ALA A 159 10.61 6.51 8.38
C ALA A 159 11.16 7.90 8.05
N ASP A 160 12.08 8.36 8.88
CA ASP A 160 12.84 9.60 8.68
C ASP A 160 14.16 9.35 7.93
N GLY A 161 14.99 10.39 7.79
CA GLY A 161 16.27 10.37 7.06
C GLY A 161 17.29 9.29 7.47
N GLU A 162 17.14 8.67 8.65
CA GLU A 162 18.09 7.66 9.15
C GLU A 162 18.13 6.38 8.30
N VAL A 163 17.04 6.04 7.58
CA VAL A 163 16.98 4.84 6.75
C VAL A 163 17.53 5.03 5.34
N VAL A 164 17.92 6.26 4.97
CA VAL A 164 18.43 6.58 3.61
C VAL A 164 19.58 5.66 3.17
N PRO A 165 20.64 5.43 3.98
CA PRO A 165 21.75 4.55 3.57
C PRO A 165 21.34 3.08 3.37
N ILE A 166 20.20 2.67 3.95
CA ILE A 166 19.65 1.32 3.85
C ILE A 166 18.84 1.18 2.56
N ILE A 167 18.11 2.22 2.18
CA ILE A 167 17.22 2.24 1.00
C ILE A 167 18.00 2.52 -0.30
N GLU A 168 18.97 3.43 -0.26
CA GLU A 168 19.70 3.93 -1.44
C GLU A 168 20.26 2.82 -2.35
N PRO A 169 20.88 1.73 -1.83
CA PRO A 169 21.37 0.64 -2.68
C PRO A 169 20.29 0.01 -3.58
N PHE A 170 19.03 -0.05 -3.09
CA PHE A 170 17.92 -0.66 -3.83
C PHE A 170 17.51 0.14 -5.08
N LEU A 171 17.97 1.39 -5.23
CA LEU A 171 17.79 2.18 -6.46
C LEU A 171 18.44 1.49 -7.68
N GLY A 172 19.46 0.64 -7.47
CA GLY A 172 20.16 -0.11 -8.51
C GLY A 172 19.72 -1.57 -8.70
N HIS A 173 18.74 -2.05 -7.94
CA HIS A 173 18.29 -3.46 -7.96
C HIS A 173 17.84 -3.93 -9.35
N GLU A 174 18.00 -5.19 -9.75
CA GLU A 174 17.67 -5.65 -11.13
C GLU A 174 16.16 -5.66 -11.44
N VAL A 175 15.33 -5.90 -10.43
CA VAL A 175 13.85 -5.89 -10.54
C VAL A 175 13.33 -4.45 -10.55
N PRO A 176 12.64 -4.00 -11.62
CA PRO A 176 12.15 -2.62 -11.74
C PRO A 176 11.26 -2.16 -10.60
N GLN A 177 10.37 -3.04 -10.11
CA GLN A 177 9.45 -2.74 -9.01
C GLN A 177 10.20 -2.37 -7.73
N VAL A 178 11.33 -3.04 -7.45
CA VAL A 178 12.16 -2.74 -6.27
C VAL A 178 12.87 -1.40 -6.42
N ARG A 179 13.43 -1.10 -7.61
CA ARG A 179 14.06 0.21 -7.88
C ARG A 179 13.09 1.38 -7.77
N ASN A 180 11.86 1.18 -8.25
CA ASN A 180 10.82 2.20 -8.24
C ASN A 180 10.32 2.44 -6.82
N ALA A 181 10.07 1.38 -6.04
CA ALA A 181 9.73 1.50 -4.62
C ALA A 181 10.84 2.22 -3.82
N ALA A 182 12.11 1.92 -4.10
CA ALA A 182 13.23 2.66 -3.50
C ALA A 182 13.24 4.13 -3.92
N ALA A 183 12.98 4.45 -5.20
CA ALA A 183 12.92 5.82 -5.68
C ALA A 183 11.76 6.60 -5.02
N ARG A 184 10.58 5.97 -4.90
CA ARG A 184 9.44 6.51 -4.16
C ARG A 184 9.85 6.84 -2.72
N ALA A 185 10.43 5.88 -2.01
CA ALA A 185 10.82 6.06 -0.62
C ALA A 185 11.87 7.16 -0.43
N MET A 186 12.89 7.18 -1.30
CA MET A 186 13.92 8.22 -1.28
C MET A 186 13.32 9.61 -1.51
N TYR A 187 12.35 9.77 -2.42
CA TYR A 187 11.68 11.05 -2.59
C TYR A 187 10.87 11.44 -1.34
N GLN A 188 10.09 10.54 -0.75
CA GLN A 188 9.28 10.84 0.45
C GLN A 188 10.15 11.30 1.63
N ILE A 189 11.36 10.76 1.75
CA ILE A 189 12.26 11.05 2.88
C ILE A 189 13.14 12.28 2.62
N THR A 190 13.61 12.46 1.37
CA THR A 190 14.64 13.48 1.04
C THR A 190 14.08 14.70 0.32
N GLU A 191 12.88 14.59 -0.27
CA GLU A 191 12.27 15.56 -1.18
C GLU A 191 13.13 15.92 -2.41
N GLU A 192 14.18 15.16 -2.71
CA GLU A 192 15.01 15.41 -3.88
C GLU A 192 14.30 15.00 -5.17
N ALA A 193 14.03 15.99 -6.02
CA ALA A 193 13.30 15.82 -7.27
C ALA A 193 13.86 14.71 -8.18
N GLN A 194 15.17 14.44 -8.15
CA GLN A 194 15.79 13.40 -8.97
C GLN A 194 15.16 12.02 -8.76
N TYR A 195 14.67 11.71 -7.56
CA TYR A 195 14.04 10.41 -7.29
C TYR A 195 12.63 10.32 -7.89
N ALA A 196 11.84 11.39 -7.81
CA ALA A 196 10.53 11.46 -8.46
C ALA A 196 10.66 11.48 -9.99
N GLU A 197 11.66 12.18 -10.53
CA GLU A 197 11.91 12.21 -11.98
C GLU A 197 12.20 10.81 -12.54
N ARG A 198 12.86 9.93 -11.76
CA ARG A 198 13.00 8.51 -12.15
C ARG A 198 11.63 7.84 -12.34
N LEU A 199 10.67 8.08 -11.46
CA LEU A 199 9.30 7.55 -11.58
C LEU A 199 8.56 8.16 -12.79
N VAL A 200 8.77 9.45 -13.08
CA VAL A 200 8.23 10.11 -14.28
C VAL A 200 8.72 9.39 -15.55
N THR A 201 10.01 9.01 -15.63
CA THR A 201 10.51 8.26 -16.80
C THR A 201 9.83 6.90 -16.99
N VAL A 202 9.38 6.26 -15.91
CA VAL A 202 8.68 4.96 -15.96
C VAL A 202 7.30 5.09 -16.62
N LEU A 203 6.68 6.26 -16.62
CA LEU A 203 5.41 6.51 -17.32
C LEU A 203 5.51 6.34 -18.84
N SER A 204 6.72 6.29 -19.41
CA SER A 204 6.96 6.00 -20.82
C SER A 204 7.41 4.55 -21.09
N HIS A 205 7.44 3.70 -20.07
CA HIS A 205 7.91 2.31 -20.21
C HIS A 205 6.92 1.44 -21.02
N ASP A 206 7.42 0.49 -21.83
CA ASP A 206 6.59 -0.35 -22.71
C ASP A 206 5.58 -1.22 -21.95
N GLN A 207 5.97 -1.74 -20.79
CA GLN A 207 5.12 -2.56 -19.92
C GLN A 207 4.06 -1.72 -19.19
N LEU A 208 2.79 -1.99 -19.47
CA LEU A 208 1.63 -1.33 -18.84
C LEU A 208 1.68 -1.41 -17.31
N GLN A 209 2.06 -2.57 -16.76
CA GLN A 209 2.12 -2.79 -15.32
C GLN A 209 3.11 -1.84 -14.62
N LEU A 210 4.23 -1.51 -15.27
CA LEU A 210 5.20 -0.56 -14.71
C LEU A 210 4.69 0.87 -14.78
N ARG A 211 4.00 1.26 -15.87
CA ARG A 211 3.32 2.57 -15.94
C ARG A 211 2.26 2.72 -14.85
N ARG A 212 1.48 1.66 -14.62
CA ARG A 212 0.46 1.62 -13.56
C ARG A 212 1.08 1.76 -12.16
N ALA A 213 2.20 1.10 -11.90
CA ALA A 213 2.93 1.25 -10.63
C ALA A 213 3.42 2.70 -10.46
N ALA A 214 4.07 3.26 -11.48
CA ALA A 214 4.57 4.64 -11.43
C ALA A 214 3.45 5.69 -11.23
N LEU A 215 2.25 5.46 -11.79
CA LEU A 215 1.08 6.30 -11.50
C LEU A 215 0.72 6.29 -10.01
N MET A 216 0.69 5.10 -9.40
CA MET A 216 0.41 4.98 -7.97
C MET A 216 1.50 5.65 -7.12
N ASP A 217 2.77 5.41 -7.47
CA ASP A 217 3.91 5.99 -6.76
C ASP A 217 3.91 7.52 -6.84
N LEU A 218 3.74 8.09 -8.04
CA LEU A 218 3.72 9.55 -8.25
C LEU A 218 2.53 10.23 -7.56
N GLY A 219 1.37 9.55 -7.52
CA GLY A 219 0.22 10.02 -6.76
C GLY A 219 0.48 10.01 -5.25
N ALA A 220 1.08 8.92 -4.75
CA ALA A 220 1.39 8.78 -3.34
C ALA A 220 2.40 9.81 -2.84
N ILE A 221 3.38 10.19 -3.66
CA ILE A 221 4.36 11.23 -3.31
C ILE A 221 3.93 12.66 -3.67
N GLY A 222 2.80 12.80 -4.36
CA GLY A 222 2.24 14.10 -4.73
C GLY A 222 3.10 14.94 -5.68
N TYR A 223 3.90 14.32 -6.56
CA TYR A 223 4.89 15.04 -7.36
C TYR A 223 4.28 15.92 -8.46
N LEU A 224 4.16 17.23 -8.18
CA LEU A 224 3.48 18.19 -9.07
C LEU A 224 4.10 18.30 -10.46
N ALA A 225 5.42 18.29 -10.58
CA ALA A 225 6.09 18.45 -11.88
C ALA A 225 5.77 17.28 -12.84
N GLY A 226 5.42 16.10 -12.30
CA GLY A 226 4.99 14.94 -13.07
C GLY A 226 3.53 14.99 -13.57
N ALA A 227 2.73 15.99 -13.22
CA ALA A 227 1.28 16.02 -13.49
C ALA A 227 0.93 15.88 -14.99
N ASP A 228 1.65 16.56 -15.89
CA ASP A 228 1.41 16.42 -17.33
C ASP A 228 1.79 15.03 -17.85
N ALA A 229 2.89 14.45 -17.34
CA ALA A 229 3.30 13.10 -17.72
C ALA A 229 2.25 12.07 -17.26
N ILE A 230 1.69 12.24 -16.06
CA ILE A 230 0.58 11.44 -15.53
C ILE A 230 -0.64 11.51 -16.46
N ALA A 231 -1.04 12.72 -16.88
CA ALA A 231 -2.19 12.89 -17.76
C ALA A 231 -1.99 12.23 -19.14
N ASN A 232 -0.77 12.30 -19.67
CA ASN A 232 -0.45 11.87 -21.04
C ASN A 232 0.02 10.41 -21.17
N THR A 233 0.34 9.71 -20.07
CA THR A 233 0.79 8.31 -20.15
C THR A 233 -0.28 7.36 -20.72
N LEU A 234 0.14 6.26 -21.36
CA LEU A 234 -0.78 5.26 -21.90
C LEU A 234 -1.23 4.28 -20.80
N ALA A 235 -2.26 4.66 -20.05
CA ALA A 235 -2.89 3.85 -19.02
C ALA A 235 -4.39 4.20 -18.88
N GLU A 236 -5.13 3.44 -18.07
CA GLU A 236 -6.53 3.73 -17.79
C GLU A 236 -6.70 5.10 -17.13
N ASN A 237 -7.69 5.89 -17.58
CA ASN A 237 -8.00 7.19 -16.98
C ASN A 237 -8.29 7.09 -15.48
N SER A 238 -8.89 5.99 -15.01
CA SER A 238 -9.11 5.76 -13.58
C SER A 238 -7.83 5.77 -12.76
N MET A 239 -6.72 5.23 -13.30
CA MET A 239 -5.43 5.24 -12.61
C MET A 239 -4.76 6.60 -12.67
N LYS A 240 -4.87 7.30 -13.80
CA LYS A 240 -4.38 8.68 -13.93
C LYS A 240 -5.11 9.63 -12.96
N LEU A 241 -6.42 9.49 -12.83
CA LEU A 241 -7.24 10.27 -11.90
C LEU A 241 -6.86 10.01 -10.44
N ILE A 242 -6.56 8.76 -10.07
CA ILE A 242 -6.05 8.44 -8.73
C ILE A 242 -4.69 9.13 -8.49
N ALA A 243 -3.79 9.09 -9.47
CA ALA A 243 -2.49 9.73 -9.36
C ALA A 243 -2.61 11.27 -9.23
N LEU A 244 -3.37 11.92 -10.12
CA LEU A 244 -3.61 13.36 -10.08
C LEU A 244 -4.36 13.79 -8.82
N LYS A 245 -5.26 12.96 -8.30
CA LYS A 245 -5.89 13.20 -6.99
C LYS A 245 -4.84 13.27 -5.89
N GLY A 246 -3.89 12.34 -5.85
CA GLY A 246 -2.79 12.36 -4.88
C GLY A 246 -1.93 13.61 -4.99
N VAL A 247 -1.59 14.03 -6.22
CA VAL A 247 -0.91 15.31 -6.47
C VAL A 247 -1.72 16.50 -5.95
N LEU A 248 -3.03 16.54 -6.23
CA LEU A 248 -3.91 17.62 -5.77
C LEU A 248 -4.01 17.67 -4.23
N GLU A 249 -4.10 16.52 -3.56
CA GLU A 249 -4.20 16.44 -2.09
C GLU A 249 -2.96 17.02 -1.39
N HIS A 250 -1.77 16.79 -1.93
CA HIS A 250 -0.54 17.40 -1.42
C HIS A 250 -0.57 18.92 -1.58
N GLN A 251 -0.95 19.42 -2.76
CA GLN A 251 -1.07 20.86 -3.02
C GLN A 251 -2.06 21.55 -2.08
N LEU A 252 -3.17 20.89 -1.75
CA LEU A 252 -4.18 21.42 -0.83
C LEU A 252 -3.68 21.40 0.62
N THR A 253 -2.94 20.38 1.03
CA THR A 253 -2.35 20.27 2.37
C THR A 253 -1.30 21.35 2.60
N ASP A 254 -0.39 21.56 1.63
CA ASP A 254 0.64 22.61 1.69
C ASP A 254 0.02 24.01 1.81
N GLN A 255 -1.02 24.27 1.01
CA GLN A 255 -1.78 25.52 1.06
C GLN A 255 -2.53 25.71 2.39
N ALA A 256 -3.12 24.65 2.95
CA ALA A 256 -3.82 24.75 4.23
C ALA A 256 -2.84 25.14 5.35
N GLY A 257 -1.61 24.59 5.36
CA GLY A 257 -0.56 25.00 6.28
C GLY A 257 -0.16 26.47 6.12
N GLN A 258 0.05 26.93 4.87
CA GLN A 258 0.42 28.32 4.56
C GLN A 258 -0.70 29.31 4.92
N ASN A 259 -1.95 29.03 4.54
CA ASN A 259 -3.09 29.91 4.81
C ASN A 259 -3.38 30.05 6.31
N GLN A 260 -3.16 28.99 7.10
CA GLN A 260 -3.25 29.07 8.57
C GLN A 260 -2.16 29.98 9.16
N ALA A 261 -0.94 29.93 8.63
CA ALA A 261 0.14 30.81 9.05
C ALA A 261 -0.12 32.29 8.67
N GLU A 262 -0.77 32.54 7.53
CA GLU A 262 -0.94 33.87 6.94
C GLU A 262 -2.33 34.51 7.14
N GLN A 263 -3.28 33.82 7.78
CA GLN A 263 -4.68 34.26 7.98
C GLN A 263 -5.40 34.65 6.66
N GLN A 264 -5.02 34.03 5.55
CA GLN A 264 -5.61 34.31 4.24
C GLN A 264 -6.88 33.48 3.99
N PRO A 265 -7.85 34.00 3.21
CA PRO A 265 -9.03 33.24 2.83
C PRO A 265 -8.64 32.05 1.94
N VAL A 266 -9.28 30.90 2.17
CA VAL A 266 -9.04 29.66 1.41
C VAL A 266 -9.38 29.91 -0.06
N SER A 267 -8.35 30.00 -0.90
CA SER A 267 -8.47 30.09 -2.36
C SER A 267 -7.56 29.06 -3.01
N LEU A 268 -8.02 28.45 -4.11
CA LEU A 268 -7.23 27.46 -4.83
C LEU A 268 -6.00 28.13 -5.46
N SER A 269 -4.82 27.51 -5.35
CA SER A 269 -3.64 27.97 -6.09
C SER A 269 -3.78 27.77 -7.60
N ALA A 270 -2.86 28.37 -8.36
CA ALA A 270 -2.74 28.12 -9.79
C ALA A 270 -2.42 26.64 -10.09
N ASP A 271 -1.59 26.02 -9.26
CA ASP A 271 -1.19 24.62 -9.41
C ASP A 271 -2.34 23.66 -9.12
N SER A 272 -3.13 23.91 -8.07
CA SER A 272 -4.35 23.13 -7.80
C SER A 272 -5.34 23.23 -8.96
N ARG A 273 -5.57 24.44 -9.50
CA ARG A 273 -6.44 24.63 -10.69
C ARG A 273 -5.91 23.91 -11.93
N ARG A 274 -4.60 23.92 -12.14
CA ARG A 274 -3.94 23.21 -13.25
C ARG A 274 -4.16 21.70 -13.13
N VAL A 275 -3.94 21.11 -11.96
CA VAL A 275 -4.17 19.68 -11.73
C VAL A 275 -5.64 19.31 -11.94
N MET A 276 -6.57 20.12 -11.43
CA MET A 276 -8.01 19.91 -11.66
C MET A 276 -8.37 19.95 -13.16
N THR A 277 -7.78 20.88 -13.92
CA THR A 277 -7.99 20.96 -15.38
C THR A 277 -7.49 19.69 -16.09
N LEU A 278 -6.35 19.13 -15.67
CA LEU A 278 -5.86 17.85 -16.20
C LEU A 278 -6.82 16.70 -15.86
N MET A 279 -7.40 16.69 -14.66
CA MET A 279 -8.39 15.68 -14.25
C MET A 279 -9.67 15.78 -15.08
N ASP A 280 -10.18 17.00 -15.31
CA ASP A 280 -11.37 17.24 -16.13
C ASP A 280 -11.19 16.73 -17.58
N GLY A 281 -9.97 16.81 -18.12
CA GLY A 281 -9.64 16.29 -19.45
C GLY A 281 -9.63 14.75 -19.56
N LEU A 282 -9.80 14.02 -18.46
CA LEU A 282 -9.79 12.56 -18.39
C LEU A 282 -11.19 11.94 -18.15
N LEU A 283 -12.22 12.77 -17.96
CA LEU A 283 -13.63 12.38 -17.77
C LEU A 283 -14.36 12.20 -19.12
#